data_AF-A0A351IZE3-F1
#
_entry.id   AF-A0A351IZE3-F1
#
_cell.length_a   1.000
_cell.length_b   1.000
_cell.length_c   1.000
_cell.angle_alpha   90.00
_cell.angle_beta   90.00
_cell.angle_gamma   90.00
#
_symmetry.space_group_name_H-M   'P 1'
#
loop_
_entity.id
_entity.type
_entity.pdbx_description
1 polymer ?
#
loop_
_entity_poly.entity_id
_entity_poly.type
_entity_poly.pdbx_seq_one_letter_code
_entity_poly.pdbx_strand_id
1 'polypeptide(L)'
;KEFAIKKGVPSQDIFLDHVGLSTYDSMFRAREIFCVKKMVVVTQGFHLCRAVYNARKLDMEAYGVSADLHTYKTRYIQEVREVFARTKDYFFCAYKPLPSYLGKETPVTGNGDETNQKEV
;
A
#
# COMPACT_ATOMS: atom_id res chain seq x y z
N LYS A 1 1.59 -5.84 -12.98
CA LYS A 1 2.89 -5.66 -13.69
C LYS A 1 2.72 -5.43 -15.19
N GLU A 2 2.17 -6.38 -15.95
CA GLU A 2 2.06 -6.29 -17.42
C GLU A 2 1.46 -4.99 -17.96
N PHE A 3 0.43 -4.45 -17.31
CA PHE A 3 -0.18 -3.17 -17.69
C PHE A 3 0.85 -2.03 -17.73
N ALA A 4 1.69 -1.90 -16.71
CA ALA A 4 2.71 -0.86 -16.63
C ALA A 4 3.84 -1.09 -17.66
N ILE A 5 4.22 -2.35 -17.89
CA ILE A 5 5.19 -2.72 -18.94
C ILE A 5 4.69 -2.30 -20.32
N LYS A 6 3.42 -2.61 -20.65
CA LYS A 6 2.79 -2.20 -21.92
C LYS A 6 2.71 -0.67 -22.08
N LYS A 7 2.79 0.07 -20.98
CA LYS A 7 2.83 1.55 -20.96
C LYS A 7 4.26 2.12 -20.94
N GLY A 8 5.29 1.28 -21.07
CA GLY A 8 6.68 1.68 -21.21
C GLY A 8 7.48 1.73 -19.91
N VAL A 9 6.92 1.29 -18.78
CA VAL A 9 7.67 1.20 -17.52
C VAL A 9 8.57 -0.05 -17.56
N PRO A 10 9.89 0.07 -17.33
CA PRO A 10 10.79 -1.09 -17.29
C PRO A 10 10.35 -2.11 -16.22
N SER A 11 10.48 -3.41 -16.53
CA SER A 11 10.04 -4.49 -15.63
C SER A 11 10.75 -4.45 -14.28
N GLN A 12 12.06 -4.16 -14.29
CA GLN A 12 12.92 -4.00 -13.12
C GLN A 12 12.50 -2.84 -12.20
N ASP A 13 11.74 -1.86 -12.68
CA ASP A 13 11.26 -0.74 -11.87
C ASP A 13 9.88 -1.04 -11.27
N ILE A 14 9.30 -2.22 -11.54
CA ILE A 14 7.97 -2.62 -11.05
C ILE A 14 8.13 -3.73 -10.01
N PHE A 15 7.88 -3.37 -8.76
CA PHE A 15 7.87 -4.28 -7.62
C PHE A 15 6.45 -4.75 -7.34
N LEU A 16 6.28 -6.03 -7.01
CA LEU A 16 5.01 -6.64 -6.66
C LEU A 16 5.00 -7.04 -5.19
N ASP A 17 4.01 -6.56 -4.46
CA ASP A 17 3.72 -7.05 -3.11
C ASP A 17 2.56 -8.04 -3.15
N HIS A 18 2.87 -9.33 -2.97
CA HIS A 18 1.86 -10.40 -3.01
C HIS A 18 1.14 -10.61 -1.67
N VAL A 19 1.61 -9.98 -0.58
CA VAL A 19 1.17 -10.27 0.80
C VAL A 19 0.52 -9.05 1.48
N GLY A 20 0.19 -8.01 0.72
CA GLY A 20 -0.53 -6.83 1.21
C GLY A 20 -2.01 -7.11 1.48
N LEU A 21 -2.33 -7.77 2.59
CA LEU A 21 -3.69 -8.20 2.94
C LEU A 21 -4.60 -7.08 3.49
N SER A 22 -4.01 -5.96 3.92
CA SER A 22 -4.73 -4.78 4.38
C SER A 22 -3.96 -3.49 4.09
N THR A 23 -4.64 -2.34 4.22
CA THR A 23 -4.00 -1.03 4.01
C THR A 23 -2.84 -0.78 4.97
N TYR A 24 -2.93 -1.25 6.21
CA TYR A 24 -1.81 -1.18 7.15
C TYR A 24 -0.66 -2.08 6.68
N ASP A 25 -0.95 -3.33 6.31
CA ASP A 25 0.09 -4.28 5.87
C ASP A 25 0.84 -3.75 4.64
N SER A 26 0.13 -3.17 3.67
CA SER A 26 0.76 -2.56 2.50
C SER A 26 1.73 -1.43 2.87
N MET A 27 1.35 -0.55 3.80
CA MET A 27 2.22 0.57 4.20
C MET A 27 3.36 0.11 5.10
N PHE A 28 3.12 -0.85 5.99
CA PHE A 28 4.17 -1.44 6.83
C PHE A 28 5.22 -2.13 5.96
N ARG A 29 4.79 -2.94 4.99
CA ARG A 29 5.69 -3.64 4.08
C ARG A 29 6.39 -2.67 3.14
N ALA A 30 5.72 -1.61 2.67
CA ALA A 30 6.39 -0.54 1.92
C ALA A 30 7.60 0.02 2.66
N ARG A 31 7.46 0.26 3.98
CA ARG A 31 8.55 0.72 4.84
C ARG A 31 9.61 -0.37 5.07
N GLU A 32 9.20 -1.50 5.62
CA GLU A 32 10.14 -2.49 6.18
C GLU A 32 10.71 -3.43 5.11
N ILE A 33 9.90 -3.86 4.14
CA ILE A 33 10.34 -4.79 3.11
C ILE A 33 10.90 -4.04 1.91
N PHE A 34 10.21 -2.99 1.46
CA PHE A 34 10.60 -2.26 0.26
C PHE A 34 11.46 -1.02 0.54
N CYS A 35 11.75 -0.74 1.83
CA CYS A 35 12.62 0.35 2.27
C CYS A 35 12.20 1.74 1.74
N VAL A 36 10.91 1.94 1.52
CA VAL A 36 10.37 3.20 0.99
C VAL A 36 10.48 4.31 2.03
N LYS A 37 11.05 5.45 1.63
CA LYS A 37 11.13 6.67 2.47
C LYS A 37 10.14 7.74 2.05
N LYS A 38 9.88 7.85 0.74
CA LYS A 38 9.00 8.85 0.14
C LYS A 38 8.17 8.21 -0.97
N MET A 39 6.86 8.46 -0.99
CA MET A 39 5.96 7.84 -1.95
C MET A 39 4.75 8.69 -2.32
N VAL A 40 4.19 8.38 -3.49
CA VAL A 40 2.84 8.79 -3.90
C VAL A 40 1.94 7.56 -3.88
N VAL A 41 0.89 7.60 -3.06
CA VAL A 41 -0.14 6.56 -2.98
C VAL A 41 -1.22 6.89 -3.99
N VAL A 42 -1.48 5.96 -4.91
CA VAL A 42 -2.55 6.07 -5.91
C VAL A 42 -3.59 4.98 -5.61
N THR A 43 -4.78 5.36 -5.17
CA THR A 43 -5.86 4.40 -4.83
C THR A 43 -7.23 5.11 -4.88
N GLN A 44 -8.32 4.38 -4.65
CA GLN A 44 -9.66 4.96 -4.58
C GLN A 44 -9.76 5.97 -3.42
N GLY A 45 -10.57 7.02 -3.57
CA GLY A 45 -10.64 8.13 -2.63
C GLY A 45 -10.98 7.71 -1.19
N PHE A 46 -11.78 6.67 -1.04
CA PHE A 46 -12.18 6.14 0.27
C PHE A 46 -10.97 5.52 1.00
N HIS A 47 -10.14 4.70 0.33
CA HIS A 47 -8.92 4.14 0.91
C HIS A 47 -7.76 5.13 1.07
N LEU A 48 -7.76 6.21 0.29
CA LEU A 48 -6.63 7.12 0.16
C LEU A 48 -6.23 7.79 1.49
N CYS A 49 -7.20 8.35 2.21
CA CYS A 49 -6.96 9.02 3.49
C CYS A 49 -6.27 8.09 4.50
N ARG A 50 -6.75 6.83 4.56
CA ARG A 50 -6.24 5.81 5.47
C ARG A 50 -4.84 5.34 5.09
N ALA A 51 -4.60 5.12 3.81
CA ALA A 51 -3.28 4.73 3.30
C ALA A 51 -2.22 5.80 3.59
N VAL A 52 -2.51 7.07 3.29
CA VAL A 52 -1.60 8.19 3.56
C VAL A 52 -1.37 8.38 5.06
N TYR A 53 -2.41 8.23 5.89
CA TYR A 53 -2.28 8.29 7.34
C TYR A 53 -1.35 7.20 7.88
N ASN A 54 -1.58 5.94 7.49
CA ASN A 54 -0.76 4.80 7.91
C ASN A 54 0.70 4.99 7.48
N ALA A 55 0.95 5.41 6.23
CA ALA A 55 2.29 5.66 5.73
C ALA A 55 3.06 6.70 6.55
N ARG A 56 2.41 7.83 6.87
CA ARG A 56 3.01 8.89 7.68
C ARG A 56 3.26 8.47 9.13
N LYS A 57 2.38 7.63 9.72
CA LYS A 57 2.58 7.05 11.05
C LYS A 57 3.68 6.00 11.10
N LEU A 58 4.00 5.43 9.95
CA LEU A 58 5.14 4.57 9.72
C LEU A 58 6.38 5.37 9.26
N ASP A 59 6.44 6.68 9.56
CA ASP A 59 7.62 7.53 9.33
C ASP A 59 8.04 7.68 7.85
N MET A 60 7.10 7.47 6.92
CA MET A 60 7.31 7.73 5.49
C MET A 60 6.72 9.08 5.06
N GLU A 61 7.38 9.76 4.12
CA GLU A 61 6.85 10.95 3.46
C GLU A 61 5.86 10.55 2.36
N ALA A 62 4.55 10.66 2.63
CA ALA A 62 3.51 10.18 1.71
C ALA A 62 2.56 11.28 1.23
N TYR A 63 2.27 11.22 -0.08
CA TYR A 63 1.28 12.03 -0.79
C TYR A 63 0.21 11.12 -1.39
N GLY A 64 -1.02 11.60 -1.54
CA GLY A 64 -2.13 10.81 -2.07
C GLY A 64 -2.68 11.39 -3.38
N VAL A 65 -2.98 10.52 -4.33
CA VAL A 65 -3.70 10.84 -5.57
C VAL A 65 -4.91 9.91 -5.68
N SER A 66 -6.11 10.48 -5.81
CA SER A 66 -7.31 9.68 -6.01
C SER A 66 -7.35 9.14 -7.45
N ALA A 67 -7.59 7.84 -7.58
CA ALA A 67 -7.81 7.16 -8.86
C ALA A 67 -9.31 6.89 -9.13
N ASP A 68 -10.21 7.66 -8.52
CA ASP A 68 -11.64 7.51 -8.72
C ASP A 68 -12.02 7.86 -10.17
N LEU A 69 -12.30 6.84 -10.98
CA LEU A 69 -12.73 7.00 -12.37
C LEU A 69 -14.27 7.02 -12.51
N HIS A 70 -15.03 6.69 -11.46
CA HIS A 70 -16.49 6.58 -11.48
C HIS A 70 -17.13 6.89 -10.10
N THR A 71 -18.37 7.39 -10.11
CA THR A 71 -19.18 7.59 -8.89
C THR A 71 -19.71 6.24 -8.37
N TYR A 72 -19.16 5.75 -7.27
CA TYR A 72 -19.59 4.49 -6.65
C TYR A 72 -21.00 4.64 -6.02
N LYS A 73 -22.01 3.95 -6.59
CA LYS A 73 -23.43 4.00 -6.14
C LYS A 73 -23.68 3.45 -4.72
N THR A 74 -22.73 2.72 -4.13
CA THR A 74 -22.86 2.08 -2.80
C THR A 74 -22.04 2.81 -1.72
N ARG A 75 -21.91 4.14 -1.84
CA ARG A 75 -21.07 4.99 -0.99
C ARG A 75 -21.39 4.88 0.51
N TYR A 76 -22.67 4.78 0.88
CA TYR A 76 -23.10 4.85 2.28
C TYR A 76 -22.73 3.61 3.12
N ILE A 77 -22.90 2.40 2.57
CA ILE A 77 -22.54 1.14 3.27
C ILE A 77 -21.01 1.01 3.36
N GLN A 78 -20.28 1.50 2.35
CA GLN A 78 -18.82 1.56 2.37
C GLN A 78 -18.30 2.57 3.40
N GLU A 79 -18.92 3.75 3.53
CA GLU A 79 -18.56 4.76 4.52
C GLU A 79 -18.68 4.24 5.96
N VAL A 80 -19.74 3.48 6.30
CA VAL A 80 -19.90 2.89 7.64
C VAL A 80 -18.83 1.84 7.92
N ARG A 81 -18.57 0.92 6.97
CA ARG A 81 -17.46 -0.04 7.09
C ARG A 81 -16.12 0.66 7.27
N GLU A 82 -15.96 1.79 6.60
CA GLU A 82 -14.72 2.53 6.61
C GLU A 82 -14.49 3.31 7.91
N VAL A 83 -15.54 3.70 8.63
CA VAL A 83 -15.39 4.24 10.00
C VAL A 83 -14.79 3.19 10.93
N PHE A 84 -15.30 1.95 10.89
CA PHE A 84 -14.73 0.86 11.70
C PHE A 84 -13.31 0.48 11.26
N ALA A 85 -13.04 0.46 9.96
CA ALA A 85 -11.70 0.22 9.43
C ALA A 85 -10.72 1.34 9.82
N ARG A 86 -11.15 2.60 9.81
CA ARG A 86 -10.36 3.76 10.26
C ARG A 86 -10.04 3.67 11.76
N THR A 87 -11.01 3.31 12.59
CA THR A 87 -10.79 3.12 14.02
C THR A 87 -9.84 1.97 14.30
N LYS A 88 -9.98 0.83 13.59
CA LYS A 88 -9.03 -0.29 13.68
C LYS A 88 -7.61 0.14 13.30
N ASP A 89 -7.47 0.81 12.16
CA ASP A 89 -6.16 1.24 11.64
C ASP A 89 -5.51 2.30 12.53
N TYR A 90 -6.30 3.17 13.19
CA TYR A 90 -5.81 4.07 14.22
C TYR A 90 -5.13 3.31 15.37
N PHE A 91 -5.77 2.26 15.89
CA PHE A 91 -5.18 1.42 16.93
C PHE A 91 -3.95 0.65 16.42
N PHE A 92 -3.98 0.13 15.19
CA PHE A 92 -2.81 -0.57 14.61
C PHE A 92 -1.62 0.38 14.43
N CYS A 93 -1.84 1.63 14.01
CA CYS A 93 -0.78 2.64 13.95
C CYS A 93 -0.22 2.99 15.34
N ALA A 94 -1.07 2.97 16.37
CA ALA A 94 -0.64 3.25 17.74
C ALA A 94 0.20 2.11 18.33
N TYR A 95 -0.23 0.86 18.13
CA TYR A 95 0.41 -0.32 18.72
C TYR A 95 1.50 -0.95 17.83
N LYS A 96 1.60 -0.53 16.56
CA LYS A 96 2.54 -1.02 15.54
C LYS A 96 2.77 -2.54 15.62
N PRO A 97 1.70 -3.39 15.61
CA PRO A 97 1.88 -4.83 15.65
C PRO A 97 2.69 -5.26 14.42
N LEU A 98 3.59 -6.21 14.63
CA LEU A 98 4.34 -6.84 13.53
C LEU A 98 3.31 -7.53 12.61
N PRO A 99 3.41 -7.34 11.28
CA PRO A 99 2.55 -8.03 10.34
C PRO A 99 2.81 -9.54 10.43
N SER A 100 1.82 -10.33 10.01
CA SER A 100 1.90 -11.79 10.06
C SER A 100 3.03 -12.39 9.21
N TYR A 101 3.62 -11.62 8.29
CA TYR A 101 4.72 -12.06 7.44
C TYR A 101 5.77 -10.97 7.24
N LEU A 102 6.94 -11.16 7.86
CA LEU A 102 8.16 -10.40 7.57
C LEU A 102 8.98 -11.22 6.56
N GLY A 103 8.85 -10.87 5.29
CA GLY A 103 9.68 -11.44 4.21
C GLY A 103 11.09 -10.86 4.21
N LYS A 104 11.91 -11.25 3.24
CA LYS A 104 13.26 -10.67 3.05
C LYS A 104 13.15 -9.24 2.51
N GLU A 105 14.00 -8.33 3.00
CA GLU A 105 14.09 -6.97 2.47
C GLU A 105 14.42 -6.99 0.97
N THR A 106 13.61 -6.27 0.19
CA THR A 106 13.77 -6.05 -1.26
C THR A 106 13.64 -4.55 -1.55
N PRO A 107 14.70 -3.75 -1.35
CA PRO A 107 14.63 -2.30 -1.49
C PRO A 107 14.16 -1.86 -2.88
N VAL A 108 13.35 -0.80 -2.96
CA VAL A 108 12.89 -0.23 -4.26
C VAL A 108 14.02 0.30 -5.15
N THR A 109 15.25 0.42 -4.64
CA THR A 109 16.45 0.77 -5.42
C THR A 109 17.10 -0.44 -6.11
N GLY A 110 16.62 -1.65 -5.83
CA GLY A 110 17.09 -2.91 -6.42
C GLY A 110 16.39 -3.25 -7.74
N ASN A 111 16.29 -4.54 -8.05
CA ASN A 111 15.61 -5.04 -9.25
C ASN A 111 14.25 -5.65 -8.90
N GLY A 112 13.17 -5.01 -9.35
CA GLY A 112 11.79 -5.45 -9.13
C GLY A 112 11.42 -6.77 -9.80
N ASP A 113 12.23 -7.30 -10.71
CA ASP A 113 12.02 -8.64 -11.26
C ASP A 113 12.25 -9.76 -10.24
N GLU A 114 12.98 -9.48 -9.15
CA GLU A 114 13.13 -10.40 -8.02
C GLU A 114 11.78 -10.68 -7.34
N THR A 115 10.82 -9.75 -7.43
CA THR A 115 9.47 -9.88 -6.84
C THR A 115 8.46 -10.57 -7.77
N ASN A 116 8.89 -11.05 -8.95
CA ASN A 116 7.97 -11.68 -9.90
C ASN A 116 7.44 -13.03 -9.43
N GLN A 117 8.20 -13.72 -8.58
CA GLN A 117 7.77 -14.98 -7.99
C GLN A 117 6.88 -14.70 -6.77
N LYS A 118 5.82 -15.48 -6.60
CA LYS A 118 5.07 -15.49 -5.34
C LYS A 118 5.97 -16.15 -4.30
N GLU A 119 6.34 -15.44 -3.24
CA GLU A 119 6.83 -16.11 -2.03
C GLU A 119 5.73 -17.08 -1.60
N VAL A 120 6.05 -18.38 -1.59
CA VAL A 120 5.15 -19.49 -1.25
C VAL A 120 4.91 -19.53 0.25
#